data_AF-A0A565CGV3-F1
#
_entry.id   AF-A0A565CGV3-F1
#
_cell.length_a   1.000
_cell.length_b   1.000
_cell.length_c   1.000
_cell.angle_alpha   90.00
_cell.angle_beta   90.00
_cell.angle_gamma   90.00
#
_symmetry.space_group_name_H-M   'P 1'
#
loop_
_entity.id
_entity.type
_entity.pdbx_description
1 polymer ?
#
loop_
_entity_poly.entity_id
_entity_poly.type
_entity_poly.pdbx_seq_one_letter_code
_entity_poly.pdbx_strand_id
1 'polypeptide(L)'
;MDPKSHGSEQSPEGSGFVKRDTTFTVSDDLIITPMNTSSTVCFLKKLQIHAEDLEVQEIRITKTEATSLLRASLVTSSALNTCLRNLIVKNSNSKVET
;
A
#
# COMPACT_ATOMS: atom_id res chain seq x y z
N MET A 1 22.80 21.77 -12.55
CA MET A 1 22.51 20.54 -13.32
C MET A 1 21.00 20.41 -13.34
N ASP A 2 20.35 20.98 -14.35
CA ASP A 2 18.90 20.90 -14.53
C ASP A 2 18.60 19.87 -15.62
N PRO A 3 17.91 18.75 -15.34
CA PRO A 3 17.54 17.83 -16.39
C PRO A 3 16.27 18.33 -17.08
N LYS A 4 16.43 19.01 -18.21
CA LYS A 4 15.33 19.24 -19.17
C LYS A 4 14.98 17.92 -19.85
N SER A 5 13.75 17.43 -19.69
CA SER A 5 13.20 16.35 -20.51
C SER A 5 12.67 16.94 -21.83
N HIS A 6 13.40 16.74 -22.92
CA HIS A 6 12.85 16.92 -24.27
C HIS A 6 12.16 15.61 -24.70
N GLY A 7 11.04 15.74 -25.39
CA GLY A 7 10.09 14.67 -25.65
C GLY A 7 10.56 13.60 -26.64
N SER A 8 9.64 12.64 -26.81
CA SER A 8 9.63 11.48 -27.73
C SER A 8 10.64 10.37 -27.44
N GLU A 9 10.20 9.38 -26.66
CA GLU A 9 9.99 7.99 -27.09
C GLU A 9 9.48 7.18 -25.89
N GLN A 10 8.18 6.86 -25.89
CA GLN A 10 7.63 5.89 -24.95
C GLN A 10 8.00 4.49 -25.46
N SER A 11 9.16 4.01 -25.05
CA SER A 11 9.41 2.56 -25.02
C SER A 11 8.41 1.94 -24.02
N PRO A 12 7.76 0.79 -24.33
CA PRO A 12 6.85 0.13 -23.39
C PRO A 12 7.55 -0.39 -22.13
N GLU A 13 8.88 -0.43 -22.15
CA GLU A 13 9.73 -0.88 -21.06
C GLU A 13 10.82 0.18 -20.85
N GLY A 14 10.84 0.85 -19.69
CA GLY A 14 12.06 1.54 -19.26
C GLY A 14 11.95 2.90 -18.56
N SER A 15 10.77 3.41 -18.21
CA SER A 15 10.71 4.58 -17.31
C SER A 15 10.64 4.12 -15.85
N GLY A 16 11.77 4.09 -15.16
CA GLY A 16 11.88 3.78 -13.72
C GLY A 16 11.33 4.88 -12.79
N PHE A 17 10.65 5.89 -13.33
CA PHE A 17 10.11 7.02 -12.59
C PHE A 17 8.59 7.00 -12.68
N VAL A 18 7.95 7.13 -11.52
CA VAL A 18 6.51 7.24 -11.38
C VAL A 18 6.14 8.71 -11.17
N LYS A 19 4.97 9.13 -11.67
CA LYS A 19 4.40 10.44 -11.35
C LYS A 19 4.22 10.60 -9.83
N ARG A 20 4.51 11.81 -9.31
CA ARG A 20 4.49 12.11 -7.87
C ARG A 20 3.20 11.69 -7.16
N ASP A 21 2.05 11.92 -7.80
CA ASP A 21 0.74 11.72 -7.18
C ASP A 21 0.12 10.35 -7.54
N THR A 22 0.95 9.39 -7.96
CA THR A 22 0.48 8.03 -8.22
C THR A 22 0.34 7.27 -6.91
N THR A 23 -0.86 6.77 -6.66
CA THR A 23 -1.15 5.86 -5.56
C THR A 23 -0.98 4.41 -6.03
N PHE A 24 -0.65 3.54 -5.08
CA PHE A 24 -0.42 2.12 -5.33
C PHE A 24 -1.19 1.27 -4.35
N THR A 25 -1.64 0.12 -4.85
CA THR A 25 -2.12 -0.98 -4.02
C THR A 25 -0.97 -1.94 -3.78
N VAL A 26 -0.80 -2.36 -2.54
CA VAL A 26 0.18 -3.38 -2.14
C VAL A 26 -0.59 -4.54 -1.51
N SER A 27 -0.45 -5.75 -2.06
CA SER A 27 -1.06 -6.96 -1.49
C SER A 27 -0.25 -7.51 -0.31
N ASP A 28 -0.80 -8.48 0.43
CA ASP A 28 -0.11 -9.12 1.56
C ASP A 28 1.21 -9.81 1.15
N ASP A 29 1.28 -10.28 -0.10
CA ASP A 29 2.48 -10.82 -0.77
C ASP A 29 3.44 -9.73 -1.30
N LEU A 30 3.19 -8.46 -0.97
CA LEU A 30 3.97 -7.28 -1.39
C LEU A 30 3.99 -7.04 -2.90
N ILE A 31 2.96 -7.51 -3.62
CA ILE A 31 2.78 -7.20 -5.04
C ILE A 31 2.27 -5.77 -5.16
N ILE A 32 3.03 -4.92 -5.86
CA ILE A 32 2.71 -3.51 -6.07
C ILE A 32 1.98 -3.36 -7.41
N THR A 33 0.79 -2.77 -7.38
CA THR A 33 0.00 -2.46 -8.59
C THR A 33 -0.46 -1.00 -8.56
N PRO A 34 -0.39 -0.25 -9.68
CA PRO A 34 -0.95 1.09 -9.74
C PRO A 34 -2.41 1.11 -9.33
N MET A 35 -2.75 1.99 -8.39
CA MET A 35 -4.12 2.12 -7.92
C MET A 35 -4.91 2.93 -8.94
N ASN A 36 -5.97 2.33 -9.49
CA ASN A 36 -6.93 3.04 -10.31
C ASN A 36 -8.33 2.84 -9.72
N THR A 37 -9.18 3.86 -9.79
CA THR A 37 -10.51 3.84 -9.13
C THR A 37 -11.41 2.70 -9.62
N SER A 38 -11.24 2.27 -10.87
CA SER A 38 -11.93 1.10 -11.43
C SER A 38 -11.39 -0.22 -10.84
N SER A 39 -10.07 -0.34 -10.65
CA SER A 39 -9.43 -1.55 -10.12
C SER A 39 -9.70 -1.78 -8.64
N THR A 40 -9.87 -0.73 -7.83
CA THR A 40 -10.19 -0.88 -6.41
C THR A 40 -11.60 -1.46 -6.22
N VAL A 41 -12.60 -0.94 -6.92
CA VAL A 41 -13.97 -1.48 -6.89
C VAL A 41 -14.01 -2.91 -7.44
N CYS A 42 -13.27 -3.18 -8.52
CA CYS A 42 -13.15 -4.53 -9.07
C CYS A 42 -12.45 -5.49 -8.09
N PHE A 43 -11.41 -5.04 -7.40
CA PHE A 43 -10.70 -5.82 -6.38
C PHE A 43 -11.61 -6.18 -5.20
N LEU A 44 -12.39 -5.23 -4.69
CA LEU A 44 -13.39 -5.48 -3.65
C LEU A 44 -14.44 -6.50 -4.10
N LYS A 45 -14.94 -6.39 -5.34
CA LYS A 45 -15.85 -7.40 -5.91
C LYS A 45 -15.22 -8.79 -6.00
N LYS A 46 -13.94 -8.90 -6.35
CA LYS A 46 -13.22 -10.18 -6.42
C LYS A 46 -13.04 -10.85 -5.06
N LEU A 47 -12.95 -10.07 -3.98
CA LEU A 47 -12.88 -10.61 -2.62
C LEU A 47 -14.21 -11.22 -2.17
N GLN A 48 -15.31 -10.95 -2.87
CA GLN A 48 -16.65 -11.49 -2.59
C GLN A 48 -17.12 -11.17 -1.16
N ILE A 49 -16.60 -10.09 -0.58
CA ILE A 49 -16.94 -9.57 0.74
C ILE A 49 -18.05 -8.52 0.57
N HIS A 50 -19.06 -8.55 1.44
CA HIS A 50 -20.07 -7.52 1.47
C HIS A 50 -19.43 -6.19 1.89
N ALA A 51 -19.76 -5.10 1.22
CA ALA A 51 -19.18 -3.79 1.55
C ALA A 51 -19.43 -3.38 3.01
N GLU A 52 -20.48 -3.92 3.64
CA GLU A 52 -20.84 -3.71 5.05
C GLU A 52 -19.84 -4.35 6.04
N ASP A 53 -19.10 -5.38 5.60
CA ASP A 53 -18.09 -6.07 6.41
C ASP A 53 -16.68 -5.46 6.25
N LEU A 54 -16.53 -4.43 5.40
CA LEU A 54 -15.24 -3.82 5.09
C LEU A 54 -14.98 -2.60 5.98
N GLU A 55 -13.91 -2.65 6.76
CA GLU A 55 -13.36 -1.49 7.47
C GLU A 55 -12.17 -0.90 6.70
N VAL A 56 -12.18 0.42 6.50
CA VAL A 56 -11.05 1.17 5.93
C VAL A 56 -10.40 1.99 7.04
N GLN A 57 -9.10 1.79 7.25
CA GLN A 57 -8.33 2.53 8.24
C GLN A 57 -7.15 3.26 7.58
N GLU A 58 -6.97 4.54 7.94
CA GLU A 58 -5.78 5.28 7.59
C GLU A 58 -4.68 5.00 8.61
N ILE A 59 -3.54 4.51 8.13
CA ILE A 59 -2.43 4.11 8.98
C ILE A 59 -1.17 4.83 8.52
N ARG A 60 -0.53 5.55 9.44
CA ARG A 60 0.76 6.20 9.19
C ARG A 60 1.91 5.24 9.54
N ILE A 61 2.68 4.87 8.53
CA ILE A 61 3.86 4.01 8.69
C ILE A 61 5.07 4.88 9.02
N THR A 62 5.70 4.67 10.17
CA THR A 62 6.97 5.32 10.53
C THR A 62 8.15 4.41 10.19
N LYS A 63 9.39 4.89 10.40
CA LYS A 63 10.61 4.13 10.13
C LYS A 63 10.66 2.79 10.88
N THR A 64 10.12 2.75 12.10
CA THR A 64 10.09 1.54 12.92
C THR A 64 9.17 0.49 12.30
N GLU A 65 7.97 0.88 11.88
CA GLU A 65 7.05 -0.06 11.22
C GLU A 65 7.55 -0.47 9.83
N ALA A 66 8.19 0.42 9.07
CA ALA A 66 8.81 0.05 7.80
C ALA A 66 9.91 -1.01 7.96
N THR A 67 10.72 -0.89 9.02
CA THR A 67 11.76 -1.88 9.34
C THR A 67 11.13 -3.21 9.78
N SER A 68 10.04 -3.14 10.54
CA SER A 68 9.27 -4.32 10.94
C SER A 68 8.63 -5.02 9.72
N LEU A 69 8.13 -4.25 8.76
CA LEU A 69 7.57 -4.77 7.51
C LEU A 69 8.63 -5.51 6.69
N LEU A 70 9.82 -4.91 6.53
CA LEU A 70 10.94 -5.55 5.86
C LEU A 70 11.35 -6.85 6.57
N ARG A 71 11.38 -6.86 7.90
CA ARG A 71 11.66 -8.09 8.63
C ARG A 71 10.58 -9.15 8.37
N ALA A 72 9.30 -8.76 8.40
CA ALA A 72 8.18 -9.65 8.15
C ALA A 72 8.21 -10.23 6.72
N SER A 73 8.65 -9.47 5.72
CA SER A 73 8.75 -9.95 4.32
C SER A 73 9.80 -11.03 4.12
N LEU A 74 10.82 -11.08 4.97
CA LEU A 74 11.90 -12.07 4.88
C LEU A 74 11.57 -13.36 5.62
N VAL A 75 10.62 -13.32 6.55
CA VAL A 75 10.34 -14.44 7.48
C VAL A 75 8.91 -14.97 7.41
N THR A 76 8.01 -14.30 6.69
CA THR A 76 6.60 -14.68 6.56
C THR A 76 6.12 -14.55 5.12
N SER A 77 5.09 -15.31 4.76
CA SER A 77 4.33 -15.14 3.52
C SER A 77 3.21 -14.08 3.62
N SER A 78 2.98 -13.53 4.82
CA SER A 78 1.91 -12.57 5.10
C SER A 78 2.46 -11.33 5.79
N ALA A 79 3.28 -10.59 5.04
CA ALA A 79 4.12 -9.54 5.61
C ALA A 79 3.30 -8.34 6.09
N LEU A 80 2.32 -7.90 5.31
CA LEU A 80 1.45 -6.77 5.69
C LEU A 80 0.59 -7.15 6.90
N ASN A 81 -0.04 -8.32 6.88
CA ASN A 81 -0.86 -8.78 8.00
C ASN A 81 -0.03 -8.87 9.29
N THR A 82 1.16 -9.48 9.22
CA THR A 82 2.06 -9.63 10.38
C THR A 82 2.51 -8.27 10.92
N CYS A 83 2.89 -7.34 10.05
CA CYS A 83 3.36 -6.02 10.46
C CYS A 83 2.23 -5.11 10.98
N LEU A 84 1.09 -5.09 10.28
CA LEU A 84 -0.01 -4.17 10.54
C LEU A 84 -0.91 -4.61 11.69
N ARG A 85 -0.92 -5.90 12.06
CA ARG A 85 -1.67 -6.40 13.24
C ARG A 85 -1.41 -5.56 14.49
N ASN A 86 -0.15 -5.25 14.79
CA ASN A 86 0.22 -4.44 15.95
C ASN A 86 -0.21 -2.97 15.81
N LEU A 87 -0.38 -2.50 14.57
CA LEU A 87 -0.69 -1.11 14.25
C LEU A 87 -2.20 -0.84 14.32
N ILE A 88 -3.01 -1.80 13.88
CA ILE A 88 -4.48 -1.76 13.98
C ILE A 88 -4.91 -1.82 15.45
N VAL A 89 -4.29 -2.67 16.26
CA VAL A 89 -4.57 -2.78 17.71
C VAL A 89 -4.15 -1.50 18.48
N LYS A 90 -3.12 -0.79 18.02
CA LYS A 90 -2.70 0.47 18.66
C LYS A 90 -3.74 1.58 18.46
N ASN A 91 -4.34 1.67 17.28
CA ASN A 91 -5.32 2.70 16.93
C ASN A 91 -6.68 2.53 17.62
N SER A 92 -7.00 1.34 18.15
CA SER A 92 -8.22 1.13 18.93
C SER A 92 -8.10 1.56 20.41
N ASN A 93 -6.87 1.64 20.94
CA ASN A 93 -6.62 1.97 22.35
C ASN A 93 -6.43 3.47 22.64
N SER A 94 -6.31 4.33 21.62
CA SER A 94 -6.18 5.79 21.78
C SER A 94 -7.52 6.53 21.91
N LYS A 95 -8.64 5.81 22.08
CA LYS A 95 -9.98 6.39 22.29
C LYS A 95 -10.36 6.64 23.76
N VAL A 96 -9.40 6.50 24.69
CA VAL A 96 -9.60 6.77 26.13
C VAL A 96 -8.48 7.64 26.66
N GLU A 97 -8.62 8.94 26.45
CA GLU A 97 -8.19 9.98 27.40
C GLU A 97 -8.94 11.26 27.02
N THR A 98 -9.88 11.65 27.88
CA THR A 98 -10.64 12.91 27.85
C THR A 98 -10.03 13.86 28.87
#